data_AF-A0A5N3PCK2-F1
#
_entry.id   AF-A0A5N3PCK2-F1
#
_cell.length_a   1.000
_cell.length_b   1.000
_cell.length_c   1.000
_cell.angle_alpha   90.00
_cell.angle_beta   90.00
_cell.angle_gamma   90.00
#
_symmetry.space_group_name_H-M   'P 1'
#
loop_
_entity.id
_entity.type
_entity.pdbx_description
1 polymer ?
#
loop_
_entity_poly.entity_id
_entity_poly.type
_entity_poly.pdbx_seq_one_letter_code
_entity_poly.pdbx_strand_id
1 'polypeptide(L)'
;MTLAPMMLGACGDTSHQNVPNQIAGGEPERGKSLIHAYGCGACHTIAGIRGARGKVGPALEDYAQQHLLAGFLPNSPRYLIAWLMDPVALSPRTAMPSHGLSEAEARHIASYLYTLGARRSDENATKPPLPLEEHGVTIELGAAGQAGTASRTRRIVPAANGTRSPPGSL
;
A
#
# COMPACT_ATOMS: atom_id res chain seq x y z
N MET A 1 -52.98 43.74 -10.79
CA MET A 1 -51.79 43.08 -11.37
C MET A 1 -50.74 42.94 -10.28
N THR A 2 -50.65 41.77 -9.65
CA THR A 2 -49.56 41.43 -8.72
C THR A 2 -49.03 40.07 -9.14
N LEU A 3 -47.88 40.06 -9.83
CA LEU A 3 -47.12 38.85 -10.12
C LEU A 3 -46.38 38.41 -8.85
N ALA A 4 -46.62 37.18 -8.42
CA ALA A 4 -45.79 36.50 -7.42
C ALA A 4 -44.69 35.70 -8.15
N PRO A 5 -43.42 35.79 -7.75
CA PRO A 5 -42.37 34.98 -8.34
C PRO A 5 -42.33 33.59 -7.68
N MET A 6 -42.40 32.54 -8.51
CA MET A 6 -42.08 31.17 -8.13
C MET A 6 -40.58 31.07 -7.84
N MET A 7 -40.21 30.78 -6.60
CA MET A 7 -38.85 30.39 -6.25
C MET A 7 -38.67 28.90 -6.53
N LEU A 8 -37.94 28.58 -7.61
CA LEU A 8 -37.41 27.24 -7.84
C LEU A 8 -36.29 26.98 -6.83
N GLY A 9 -36.56 26.13 -5.85
CA GLY A 9 -35.52 25.56 -4.99
C GLY A 9 -34.69 24.55 -5.79
N ALA A 10 -33.45 24.91 -6.11
CA ALA A 10 -32.47 23.96 -6.62
C ALA A 10 -31.99 23.08 -5.46
N CYS A 11 -32.45 21.83 -5.41
CA CYS A 11 -31.76 20.80 -4.63
C CYS A 11 -30.42 20.53 -5.31
N GLY A 12 -29.35 21.10 -4.77
CA GLY A 12 -28.00 20.67 -5.11
C GLY A 12 -27.86 19.21 -4.68
N ASP A 13 -27.77 18.32 -5.66
CA ASP A 13 -27.39 16.93 -5.44
C ASP A 13 -25.95 16.92 -4.92
N THR A 14 -25.82 16.91 -3.59
CA THR A 14 -24.56 16.59 -2.93
C THR A 14 -24.31 15.12 -3.27
N SER A 15 -23.74 14.91 -4.45
CA SER A 15 -23.07 13.67 -4.80
C SER A 15 -22.12 13.41 -3.64
N HIS A 16 -22.51 12.46 -2.79
CA HIS A 16 -21.60 11.82 -1.84
C HIS A 16 -20.50 11.25 -2.72
N GLN A 17 -19.43 12.04 -2.91
CA GLN A 17 -18.18 11.56 -3.43
C GLN A 17 -17.77 10.46 -2.46
N ASN A 18 -18.08 9.22 -2.83
CA ASN A 18 -17.63 8.04 -2.12
C ASN A 18 -16.13 7.96 -2.36
N VAL A 19 -15.37 8.82 -1.66
CA VAL A 19 -13.92 8.71 -1.60
C VAL A 19 -13.69 7.45 -0.77
N PRO A 20 -13.24 6.33 -1.38
CA PRO A 20 -12.89 5.17 -0.59
C PRO A 20 -11.72 5.60 0.30
N ASN A 21 -11.89 5.52 1.63
CA ASN A 21 -11.00 6.04 2.69
C ASN A 21 -11.23 7.46 3.23
N GLN A 22 -12.47 7.85 3.50
CA GLN A 22 -12.68 8.86 4.54
C GLN A 22 -12.32 8.27 5.92
N ILE A 23 -11.25 8.78 6.54
CA ILE A 23 -10.85 8.40 7.90
C ILE A 23 -11.55 9.33 8.88
N ALA A 24 -12.43 8.77 9.73
CA ALA A 24 -13.10 9.52 10.78
C ALA A 24 -12.09 10.28 11.67
N GLY A 25 -12.33 11.57 11.84
CA GLY A 25 -11.47 12.48 12.61
C GLY A 25 -10.16 12.89 11.91
N GLY A 26 -9.90 12.42 10.70
CA GLY A 26 -8.73 12.83 9.92
C GLY A 26 -9.00 14.06 9.05
N GLU A 27 -8.01 14.93 8.92
CA GLU A 27 -8.07 16.19 8.17
C GLU A 27 -6.82 16.27 7.29
N PRO A 28 -6.94 16.15 5.96
CA PRO A 28 -5.78 16.07 5.05
C PRO A 28 -4.80 17.25 5.18
N GLU A 29 -5.28 18.48 5.35
CA GLU A 29 -4.40 19.65 5.45
C GLU A 29 -3.58 19.69 6.75
N ARG A 30 -4.16 19.21 7.86
CA ARG A 30 -3.37 18.96 9.08
C ARG A 30 -2.37 17.85 8.85
N GLY A 31 -2.77 16.77 8.19
CA GLY A 31 -1.90 15.66 7.83
C GLY A 31 -0.69 16.10 7.03
N LYS A 32 -0.90 16.94 6.04
CA LYS A 32 0.15 17.58 5.23
C LYS A 32 1.17 18.34 6.10
N SER A 33 0.67 19.10 7.06
CA SER A 33 1.51 19.88 8.00
C SER A 33 2.30 18.97 8.92
N LEU A 34 1.67 17.92 9.45
CA LEU A 34 2.32 16.92 10.31
C LEU A 34 3.38 16.12 9.55
N ILE A 35 3.12 15.73 8.30
CA ILE A 35 4.10 15.04 7.44
C ILE A 35 5.38 15.86 7.29
N HIS A 36 5.25 17.18 7.13
CA HIS A 36 6.40 18.08 7.10
C HIS A 36 7.08 18.16 8.48
N ALA A 37 6.31 18.33 9.56
CA ALA A 37 6.84 18.47 10.93
C ALA A 37 7.58 17.23 11.44
N TYR A 38 7.04 16.04 11.18
CA TYR A 38 7.65 14.75 11.55
C TYR A 38 8.75 14.29 10.58
N GLY A 39 9.03 15.06 9.53
CA GLY A 39 10.17 14.81 8.65
C GLY A 39 10.02 13.58 7.74
N CYS A 40 8.79 13.13 7.46
CA CYS A 40 8.56 11.92 6.64
C CYS A 40 9.22 12.04 5.23
N GLY A 41 9.36 13.26 4.74
CA GLY A 41 10.00 13.58 3.46
C GLY A 41 11.52 13.31 3.39
N ALA A 42 12.19 13.09 4.53
CA ALA A 42 13.59 12.68 4.55
C ALA A 42 13.78 11.27 3.96
N CYS A 43 12.80 10.38 4.18
CA CYS A 43 12.86 9.01 3.70
C CYS A 43 11.99 8.77 2.47
N HIS A 44 10.85 9.45 2.35
CA HIS A 44 9.88 9.23 1.29
C HIS A 44 9.82 10.39 0.29
N THR A 45 9.48 10.07 -0.96
CA THR A 45 9.00 11.08 -1.91
C THR A 45 7.49 11.19 -1.74
N ILE A 46 7.00 12.42 -1.53
CA ILE A 46 5.60 12.68 -1.19
C ILE A 46 5.09 13.86 -2.03
N ALA A 47 4.13 13.60 -2.91
CA ALA A 47 3.51 14.63 -3.74
C ALA A 47 2.84 15.69 -2.85
N GLY A 48 3.00 16.97 -3.21
CA GLY A 48 2.41 18.09 -2.48
C GLY A 48 3.16 18.53 -1.21
N ILE A 49 4.24 17.83 -0.82
CA ILE A 49 5.11 18.23 0.31
C ILE A 49 6.42 18.78 -0.23
N ARG A 50 6.68 20.07 0.02
CA ARG A 50 7.91 20.74 -0.43
C ARG A 50 9.14 20.06 0.20
N GLY A 51 10.08 19.65 -0.65
CA GLY A 51 11.34 19.04 -0.22
C GLY A 51 11.26 17.55 0.12
N ALA A 52 10.07 16.94 0.10
CA ALA A 52 9.92 15.49 0.31
C ALA A 52 10.36 14.72 -0.94
N ARG A 53 11.66 14.43 -1.02
CA ARG A 53 12.31 13.73 -2.14
C ARG A 53 13.16 12.55 -1.66
N GLY A 54 12.90 12.06 -0.45
CA GLY A 54 13.60 10.92 0.13
C GLY A 54 13.39 9.65 -0.70
N LYS A 55 14.39 8.77 -0.68
CA LYS A 55 14.41 7.49 -1.42
C LYS A 55 14.80 6.29 -0.56
N VAL A 56 14.86 6.48 0.76
CA VAL A 56 15.14 5.39 1.71
C VAL A 56 13.90 4.51 1.85
N GLY A 57 12.73 5.15 1.99
CA GLY A 57 11.44 4.49 1.92
C GLY A 57 10.86 4.51 0.49
N PRO A 58 9.79 3.73 0.23
CA PRO A 58 9.09 3.75 -1.04
C PRO A 58 8.46 5.12 -1.33
N ALA A 59 8.25 5.40 -2.61
CA ALA A 59 7.54 6.58 -3.08
C ALA A 59 6.04 6.52 -2.67
N LEU A 60 5.45 7.64 -2.25
CA LEU A 60 4.08 7.73 -1.70
C LEU A 60 3.12 8.57 -2.55
N GLU A 61 3.55 9.08 -3.69
CA GLU A 61 2.78 9.96 -4.59
C GLU A 61 1.44 9.35 -5.03
N ASP A 62 1.40 8.02 -5.05
CA ASP A 62 0.26 7.23 -5.52
C ASP A 62 -0.25 6.28 -4.42
N TYR A 63 -0.09 6.67 -3.15
CA TYR A 63 -0.35 5.81 -2.00
C TYR A 63 -1.77 5.21 -2.01
N ALA A 64 -2.79 5.96 -2.43
CA ALA A 64 -4.17 5.47 -2.47
C ALA A 64 -4.36 4.28 -3.44
N GLN A 65 -3.46 4.10 -4.41
CA GLN A 65 -3.49 2.99 -5.36
C GLN A 65 -2.79 1.72 -4.83
N GLN A 66 -2.08 1.83 -3.72
CA GLN A 66 -1.34 0.71 -3.14
C GLN A 66 -2.32 -0.28 -2.52
N HIS A 67 -2.13 -1.57 -2.81
CA HIS A 67 -2.96 -2.63 -2.22
C HIS A 67 -2.40 -3.10 -0.88
N LEU A 68 -1.07 -3.02 -0.73
CA LEU A 68 -0.35 -3.46 0.45
C LEU A 68 0.38 -2.30 1.12
N LEU A 69 0.18 -2.17 2.43
CA LEU A 69 0.97 -1.36 3.33
C LEU A 69 2.21 -2.15 3.76
N ALA A 70 3.37 -1.50 3.67
CA ALA A 70 4.68 -2.07 4.00
C ALA A 70 5.01 -3.40 3.27
N GLY A 71 4.27 -3.72 2.20
CA GLY A 71 4.44 -4.93 1.40
C GLY A 71 3.79 -6.20 1.96
N PHE A 72 3.12 -6.14 3.12
CA PHE A 72 2.54 -7.35 3.74
C PHE A 72 1.20 -7.15 4.45
N LEU A 73 0.81 -5.92 4.80
CA LEU A 73 -0.50 -5.63 5.39
C LEU A 73 -1.46 -5.15 4.31
N PRO A 74 -2.77 -5.47 4.38
CA PRO A 74 -3.77 -4.82 3.53
C PRO A 74 -3.73 -3.30 3.72
N ASN A 75 -3.73 -2.53 2.64
CA ASN A 75 -3.85 -1.08 2.74
C ASN A 75 -5.26 -0.71 3.22
N SER A 76 -5.39 -0.41 4.50
CA SER A 76 -6.64 0.05 5.12
C SER A 76 -6.34 1.06 6.21
N PRO A 77 -7.28 1.98 6.54
CA PRO A 77 -7.06 3.04 7.52
C PRO A 77 -6.58 2.50 8.87
N ARG A 78 -7.17 1.40 9.36
CA ARG A 78 -6.79 0.79 10.63
C ARG A 78 -5.31 0.39 10.67
N TYR A 79 -4.80 -0.21 9.60
CA TYR A 79 -3.43 -0.70 9.55
C TYR A 79 -2.45 0.44 9.29
N LEU A 80 -2.83 1.41 8.46
CA LEU A 80 -2.00 2.59 8.23
C LEU A 80 -1.85 3.42 9.51
N ILE A 81 -2.93 3.66 10.25
CA ILE A 81 -2.88 4.38 11.52
C ILE A 81 -1.96 3.64 12.52
N ALA A 82 -2.14 2.33 12.69
CA ALA A 82 -1.29 1.52 13.56
C ALA A 82 0.18 1.56 13.14
N TRP A 83 0.46 1.46 11.83
CA TRP A 83 1.81 1.55 11.27
C TRP A 83 2.46 2.91 11.46
N LEU A 84 1.70 4.00 11.34
CA LEU A 84 2.23 5.34 11.57
C LEU A 84 2.59 5.56 13.05
N MET A 85 1.80 5.00 13.97
CA MET A 85 2.04 5.11 15.40
C MET A 85 3.26 4.28 15.85
N ASP A 86 3.32 3.00 15.47
CA ASP A 86 4.40 2.10 15.86
C ASP A 86 4.72 1.03 14.79
N PRO A 87 5.53 1.38 13.78
CA PRO A 87 5.90 0.46 12.72
C PRO A 87 6.77 -0.69 13.23
N VAL A 88 7.58 -0.47 14.28
CA VAL A 88 8.49 -1.49 14.85
C VAL A 88 7.70 -2.59 15.56
N ALA A 89 6.59 -2.25 16.22
CA ALA A 89 5.70 -3.25 16.81
C ALA A 89 5.05 -4.18 15.76
N LEU A 90 4.78 -3.67 14.56
CA LEU A 90 4.20 -4.46 13.46
C LEU A 90 5.26 -5.19 12.61
N SER A 91 6.45 -4.60 12.48
CA SER A 91 7.58 -5.19 11.76
C SER A 91 8.89 -4.84 12.47
N PRO A 92 9.42 -5.72 13.35
CA PRO A 92 10.60 -5.41 14.18
C PRO A 92 11.88 -5.10 13.40
N ARG A 93 11.93 -5.44 12.11
CA ARG A 93 13.08 -5.17 11.22
C ARG A 93 12.85 -4.00 10.26
N THR A 94 11.77 -3.26 10.42
CA THR A 94 11.51 -2.07 9.60
C THR A 94 12.56 -0.99 9.85
N ALA A 95 12.95 -0.27 8.80
CA ALA A 95 13.81 0.91 8.93
C ALA A 95 13.02 2.18 9.27
N MET A 96 11.69 2.16 9.16
CA MET A 96 10.85 3.30 9.53
C MET A 96 10.78 3.41 11.06
N PRO A 97 11.22 4.52 11.67
CA PRO A 97 11.21 4.66 13.12
C PRO A 97 9.81 4.94 13.66
N SER A 98 9.59 4.64 14.95
CA SER A 98 8.39 5.07 15.67
C SER A 98 8.55 6.54 16.07
N HIS A 99 7.73 7.43 15.50
CA HIS A 99 7.86 8.88 15.67
C HIS A 99 7.12 9.41 16.91
N GLY A 100 6.41 8.55 17.64
CA GLY A 100 5.59 8.95 18.79
C GLY A 100 4.32 9.70 18.40
N LEU A 101 3.78 9.43 17.21
CA LEU A 101 2.51 9.99 16.76
C LEU A 101 1.36 9.52 17.66
N SER A 102 0.51 10.46 18.07
CA SER A 102 -0.80 10.10 18.64
C SER A 102 -1.71 9.52 17.56
N GLU A 103 -2.76 8.81 17.97
CA GLU A 103 -3.75 8.26 17.03
C GLU A 103 -4.43 9.37 16.21
N ALA A 104 -4.72 10.53 16.82
CA ALA A 104 -5.33 11.67 16.14
C ALA A 104 -4.42 12.24 15.03
N GLU A 105 -3.12 12.39 15.32
CA GLU A 105 -2.14 12.84 14.33
C GLU A 105 -1.97 11.81 13.21
N ALA A 106 -1.90 10.52 13.56
CA ALA A 106 -1.83 9.44 12.59
C ALA A 106 -3.06 9.42 11.66
N ARG A 107 -4.26 9.70 12.17
CA ARG A 107 -5.49 9.86 11.37
C ARG A 107 -5.38 11.01 10.37
N HIS A 108 -4.90 12.18 10.80
CA HIS A 108 -4.69 13.31 9.89
C HIS A 108 -3.69 12.97 8.78
N ILE A 109 -2.54 12.38 9.12
CA ILE A 109 -1.52 11.95 8.14
C ILE A 109 -2.09 10.91 7.18
N ALA A 110 -2.77 9.90 7.69
CA ALA A 110 -3.37 8.84 6.89
C ALA A 110 -4.43 9.41 5.92
N SER A 111 -5.25 10.37 6.36
CA SER A 111 -6.20 11.07 5.48
C SER A 111 -5.50 11.77 4.32
N TYR A 112 -4.37 12.44 4.58
CA TYR A 112 -3.59 13.07 3.51
C TYR A 112 -3.06 12.03 2.52
N LEU A 113 -2.47 10.93 3.01
CA LEU A 113 -1.92 9.88 2.16
C LEU A 113 -2.98 9.24 1.25
N TYR A 114 -4.22 9.08 1.71
CA TYR A 114 -5.31 8.58 0.86
C TYR A 114 -5.81 9.59 -0.18
N THR A 115 -5.44 10.88 -0.09
CA THR A 115 -5.68 11.82 -1.20
C THR A 115 -4.69 11.61 -2.36
N LEU A 116 -3.55 10.96 -2.11
CA LEU A 116 -2.46 10.82 -3.06
C LEU A 116 -2.77 9.74 -4.11
N GLY A 117 -3.06 10.19 -5.33
CA GLY A 117 -3.36 9.33 -6.46
C GLY A 117 -4.84 8.94 -6.63
N ALA A 118 -5.75 9.43 -5.78
CA ALA A 118 -7.18 9.05 -5.81
C ALA A 118 -7.83 9.24 -7.19
N ARG A 119 -7.56 10.35 -7.90
CA ARG A 119 -8.15 10.58 -9.22
C ARG A 119 -7.79 9.53 -10.29
N ARG A 120 -6.64 8.86 -10.15
CA ARG A 120 -6.26 7.78 -11.08
C ARG A 120 -6.97 6.47 -10.76
N SER A 121 -7.38 6.25 -9.51
CA SER A 121 -8.31 5.14 -9.19
C SER A 121 -9.62 5.31 -9.92
N ASP A 122 -10.18 6.53 -9.91
CA ASP A 122 -11.45 6.81 -10.57
C ASP A 122 -11.35 6.58 -12.09
N GLU A 123 -10.24 7.02 -12.70
CA GLU A 123 -9.93 6.77 -14.10
C GLU A 123 -9.78 5.27 -14.39
N ASN A 124 -9.02 4.52 -13.57
CA ASN A 124 -8.81 3.09 -13.75
C ASN A 124 -10.11 2.29 -13.55
N ALA A 125 -11.00 2.71 -12.65
CA ALA A 125 -12.31 2.11 -12.43
C ALA A 125 -13.27 2.33 -13.61
N THR A 126 -13.06 3.40 -14.39
CA THR A 126 -13.86 3.71 -15.58
C THR A 126 -13.39 2.92 -16.81
N LYS A 127 -12.14 2.43 -16.81
CA LYS A 127 -11.61 1.61 -17.91
C LYS A 127 -12.35 0.26 -17.96
N PRO A 128 -12.82 -0.21 -19.13
CA PRO A 128 -13.43 -1.52 -19.25
C PRO A 128 -12.45 -2.62 -18.78
N PRO A 129 -12.94 -3.72 -18.17
CA PRO A 129 -12.11 -4.85 -17.82
C PRO A 129 -11.25 -5.27 -19.02
N LEU A 130 -10.00 -5.66 -18.75
CA LEU A 130 -9.18 -6.23 -19.81
C LEU A 130 -9.93 -7.42 -20.41
N PRO A 131 -9.99 -7.53 -21.76
CA PRO A 131 -10.58 -8.69 -22.40
C PRO A 131 -9.95 -9.95 -21.79
N LEU A 132 -10.80 -10.81 -21.23
CA LEU A 132 -10.38 -12.16 -20.84
C LEU A 132 -10.27 -12.95 -22.14
N GLU A 133 -9.17 -12.76 -22.87
CA GLU A 133 -8.86 -13.60 -24.01
C GLU A 133 -8.69 -15.03 -23.50
N GLU A 134 -9.65 -15.89 -23.83
CA GLU A 134 -9.66 -17.33 -23.54
C GLU A 134 -8.56 -18.04 -24.33
N HIS A 135 -7.30 -17.75 -23.99
CA HIS A 135 -6.20 -18.58 -24.44
C HIS A 135 -6.42 -19.94 -23.76
N GLY A 136 -7.01 -20.86 -24.52
CA GLY A 136 -7.34 -22.23 -24.13
C GLY A 136 -6.09 -23.01 -23.78
N VAL A 137 -5.48 -22.67 -22.64
CA VAL A 137 -4.51 -23.50 -21.95
C VAL A 137 -5.32 -24.59 -21.28
N THR A 138 -5.51 -25.70 -22.00
CA THR A 138 -5.91 -26.95 -21.37
C THR A 138 -4.78 -27.37 -20.43
N ILE A 139 -4.96 -27.09 -19.15
CA ILE A 139 -4.18 -27.77 -18.12
C ILE A 139 -4.68 -29.22 -18.13
N GLU A 140 -4.01 -30.09 -18.88
CA GLU A 140 -4.12 -31.53 -18.69
C GLU A 140 -3.63 -31.81 -17.26
N LEU A 141 -4.55 -31.80 -16.29
CA LEU A 141 -4.29 -32.41 -14.98
C LEU A 141 -4.10 -33.90 -15.25
N GLY A 142 -2.86 -34.27 -15.57
CA GLY A 142 -2.45 -35.65 -15.69
C GLY A 142 -2.97 -36.41 -14.48
N ALA A 143 -3.71 -37.50 -14.74
CA ALA A 143 -4.35 -38.31 -13.73
C ALA A 143 -3.39 -38.51 -12.55
N ALA A 144 -3.88 -38.23 -11.34
CA ALA A 144 -3.15 -38.45 -10.11
C ALA A 144 -2.69 -39.92 -10.07
N GLY A 145 -1.45 -40.16 -10.50
CA GLY A 145 -0.75 -41.40 -10.22
C GLY A 145 -0.71 -41.50 -8.71
N GLN A 146 -1.31 -42.57 -8.17
CA GLN A 146 -1.37 -42.86 -6.75
C GLN A 146 0.06 -42.94 -6.20
N ALA A 147 0.60 -41.81 -5.77
CA ALA A 147 1.86 -41.73 -5.05
C ALA A 147 1.54 -41.98 -3.58
N GLY A 148 1.87 -43.20 -3.14
CA GLY A 148 1.65 -43.66 -1.77
C GLY A 148 2.16 -42.66 -0.71
N THR A 149 1.42 -42.60 0.40
CA THR A 149 1.64 -41.72 1.54
C THR A 149 2.87 -42.12 2.36
N ALA A 150 4.07 -42.01 1.79
CA ALA A 150 5.31 -42.09 2.54
C ALA A 150 5.86 -40.68 2.73
N SER A 151 5.75 -40.15 3.96
CA SER A 151 6.35 -38.89 4.41
C SER A 151 7.84 -38.85 4.07
N ARG A 152 8.20 -38.18 2.97
CA ARG A 152 9.58 -38.04 2.53
C ARG A 152 10.13 -36.69 2.99
N THR A 153 10.46 -36.60 4.28
CA THR A 153 11.21 -35.48 4.85
C THR A 153 12.58 -35.43 4.17
N ARG A 154 12.77 -34.55 3.18
CA ARG A 154 14.09 -34.35 2.56
C ARG A 154 14.96 -33.54 3.52
N ARG A 155 15.82 -34.24 4.27
CA ARG A 155 16.92 -33.63 5.03
C ARG A 155 17.93 -33.06 4.03
N ILE A 156 18.08 -31.73 4.00
CA ILE A 156 19.12 -31.04 3.24
C ILE A 156 20.44 -31.24 4.01
N VAL A 157 21.38 -31.96 3.42
CA VAL A 157 22.75 -32.12 3.94
C VAL A 157 23.67 -31.19 3.13
N PRO A 158 24.45 -30.28 3.74
CA PRO A 158 25.42 -29.47 3.01
C PRO A 158 26.57 -30.34 2.49
N ALA A 159 26.99 -30.12 1.24
CA ALA A 159 28.13 -30.82 0.64
C ALA A 159 29.45 -30.45 1.34
N ALA A 160 30.23 -31.46 1.73
CA ALA A 160 31.56 -31.28 2.30
C ALA A 160 32.59 -30.91 1.22
N ASN A 161 33.46 -29.95 1.57
CA ASN A 161 34.60 -29.47 0.79
C ASN A 161 35.45 -30.60 0.20
N GLY A 162 35.68 -30.54 -1.12
CA GLY A 162 36.61 -31.42 -1.82
C GLY A 162 38.07 -30.98 -1.61
N THR A 163 38.83 -31.78 -0.87
CA THR A 163 40.30 -31.75 -0.90
C THR A 163 40.80 -32.51 -2.12
N ARG A 164 41.68 -31.91 -2.93
CA ARG A 164 42.53 -32.64 -3.86
C ARG A 164 43.96 -32.12 -3.78
N SER A 165 44.88 -33.05 -3.52
CA SER A 165 46.32 -32.92 -3.26
C SER A 165 47.15 -32.41 -4.46
N PRO A 166 48.43 -32.03 -4.27
CA PRO A 166 49.23 -31.29 -5.25
C PRO A 166 50.07 -32.20 -6.17
N PRO A 167 50.61 -31.70 -7.29
CA PRO A 167 51.78 -32.28 -7.93
C PRO A 167 53.08 -31.54 -7.55
N GLY A 168 54.17 -32.31 -7.41
CA GLY A 168 55.46 -31.88 -6.90
C GLY A 168 56.44 -31.26 -7.92
N SER A 169 57.44 -30.61 -7.32
CA SER A 169 58.81 -30.24 -7.70
C SER A 169 59.26 -30.16 -9.17
N LEU A 170 59.82 -28.98 -9.51
CA LEU A 170 61.21 -28.81 -9.94
C LEU A 170 61.79 -27.56 -9.26
#